data_AF-A0A852TR57-F1
#
_entry.id   AF-A0A852TR57-F1
#
_cell.length_a   1.000
_cell.length_b   1.000
_cell.length_c   1.000
_cell.angle_alpha   90.00
_cell.angle_beta   90.00
_cell.angle_gamma   90.00
#
_symmetry.space_group_name_H-M   'P 1'
#
loop_
_entity.id
_entity.type
_entity.pdbx_description
1 polymer ?
#
loop_
_entity_poly.entity_id
_entity_poly.type
_entity_poly.pdbx_seq_one_letter_code
_entity_poly.pdbx_strand_id
1 'polypeptide(L)'
;MGRREQGIGYLSLEAPDGSWAEIEIEPAGGPYRVDQGGPRRLWDLVEDAHSWWTDAGKPDWSAFGVTVTPEDQHAWYETPDSAHRWSL
;
A
#
# COMPACT_ATOMS: atom_id res chain seq x y z
N MET A 1 -4.87 -17.01 -2.67
CA MET A 1 -5.59 -17.04 -3.96
C MET A 1 -6.83 -17.92 -3.83
N GLY A 2 -7.89 -17.40 -3.20
CA GLY A 2 -9.15 -18.12 -3.03
C GLY A 2 -10.08 -17.81 -4.20
N ARG A 3 -10.44 -18.80 -5.01
CA ARG A 3 -11.43 -18.67 -6.09
C ARG A 3 -12.71 -19.35 -5.64
N ARG A 4 -13.81 -18.61 -5.54
CA ARG A 4 -15.17 -19.16 -5.51
C ARG A 4 -15.85 -18.81 -6.83
N GLU A 5 -16.66 -19.73 -7.31
CA GLU A 5 -17.07 -19.88 -8.71
C GLU A 5 -18.08 -18.80 -9.16
N GLN A 6 -17.82 -18.22 -10.34
CA GLN A 6 -18.66 -17.27 -11.10
C GLN A 6 -18.95 -15.93 -10.39
N GLY A 7 -17.97 -15.05 -10.27
CA GLY A 7 -18.19 -13.73 -9.68
C GLY A 7 -16.91 -12.91 -9.65
N ILE A 8 -17.05 -11.64 -10.01
CA ILE A 8 -16.15 -10.49 -9.83
C ILE A 8 -14.80 -10.80 -9.16
N GLY A 9 -13.68 -10.55 -9.85
CA GLY A 9 -12.36 -10.68 -9.25
C GLY A 9 -12.16 -9.72 -8.06
N TYR A 10 -11.45 -10.19 -7.03
CA TYR A 10 -11.04 -9.36 -5.90
C TYR A 10 -9.53 -9.44 -5.68
N LEU A 11 -8.92 -8.30 -5.31
CA LEU A 11 -7.58 -8.20 -4.74
C LEU A 11 -7.73 -8.14 -3.22
N SER A 12 -6.96 -8.96 -2.50
CA SER A 12 -6.94 -8.95 -1.04
C SER A 12 -5.59 -8.46 -0.52
N LEU A 13 -5.63 -7.58 0.48
CA LEU A 13 -4.49 -7.13 1.27
C LEU A 13 -4.66 -7.64 2.71
N GLU A 14 -3.59 -8.17 3.28
CA GLU A 14 -3.58 -8.69 4.64
C GLU A 14 -2.29 -8.24 5.34
N ALA A 15 -2.39 -7.89 6.62
CA ALA A 15 -1.25 -7.53 7.44
C ALA A 15 -1.20 -8.34 8.75
N PRO A 16 0.00 -8.53 9.36
CA PRO A 16 0.16 -9.35 10.57
C PRO A 16 -0.64 -8.88 11.80
N ASP A 17 -1.03 -7.61 11.85
CA ASP A 17 -1.85 -7.04 12.92
C ASP A 17 -3.35 -7.30 12.75
N GLY A 18 -3.74 -8.12 11.77
CA GLY A 18 -5.13 -8.44 11.45
C GLY A 18 -5.85 -7.37 10.64
N SER A 19 -5.12 -6.35 10.15
CA SER A 19 -5.67 -5.40 9.19
C SER A 19 -5.86 -6.07 7.83
N TRP A 20 -6.94 -5.71 7.12
CA TRP A 20 -7.27 -6.29 5.82
C TRP A 20 -8.02 -5.30 4.93
N ALA A 21 -7.93 -5.52 3.62
CA ALA A 21 -8.78 -4.88 2.61
C ALA A 21 -9.10 -5.85 1.47
N GLU A 22 -10.31 -5.80 0.95
CA GLU A 22 -10.79 -6.49 -0.25
C GLU A 22 -11.24 -5.45 -1.28
N ILE A 23 -10.68 -5.53 -2.48
CA ILE A 23 -10.90 -4.57 -3.56
C ILE A 23 -11.48 -5.31 -4.74
N GLU A 24 -12.66 -4.91 -5.18
CA GLU A 24 -13.24 -5.36 -6.44
C GLU A 24 -12.32 -4.94 -7.58
N ILE A 25 -11.91 -5.85 -8.49
CA ILE A 25 -11.02 -5.50 -9.62
C ILE A 25 -11.76 -5.45 -10.96
N GLU A 26 -13.02 -5.87 -11.00
CA GLU A 26 -13.88 -5.87 -12.19
C GLU A 26 -15.26 -5.27 -11.87
N PRO A 27 -15.39 -3.94 -11.79
CA PRO A 27 -16.64 -3.33 -11.36
C PRO A 27 -17.75 -3.55 -12.40
N ALA A 28 -18.95 -3.89 -11.94
CA ALA A 28 -20.14 -4.08 -12.77
C ALA A 28 -20.77 -2.75 -13.26
N GLY A 29 -19.94 -1.79 -13.72
CA GLY A 29 -20.39 -0.50 -14.28
C GLY A 29 -20.51 0.66 -13.28
N GLY A 30 -19.76 0.61 -12.17
CA GLY A 30 -19.73 1.66 -11.15
C GLY A 30 -18.31 1.91 -10.60
N PRO A 31 -18.15 2.66 -9.50
CA PRO A 31 -16.87 2.78 -8.84
C PRO A 31 -16.41 1.42 -8.30
N TYR A 32 -15.10 1.24 -8.20
CA TYR A 32 -14.50 0.08 -7.54
C TYR A 32 -14.93 0.05 -6.06
N ARG A 33 -15.46 -1.08 -5.61
CA ARG A 33 -15.79 -1.28 -4.20
C ARG A 33 -14.57 -1.71 -3.40
N VAL A 34 -14.42 -1.14 -2.22
CA VAL A 34 -13.42 -1.54 -1.23
C VAL A 34 -14.12 -1.80 0.10
N ASP A 35 -13.90 -2.99 0.65
CA ASP A 35 -14.25 -3.35 2.01
C ASP A 35 -12.95 -3.53 2.81
N GLN A 36 -12.88 -3.02 4.04
CA GLN A 36 -11.65 -3.09 4.84
C GLN A 36 -11.94 -3.02 6.34
N GLY A 37 -11.04 -3.59 7.14
CA GLY A 37 -11.18 -3.67 8.60
C GLY A 37 -9.88 -3.97 9.33
N GLY A 38 -9.94 -3.93 10.66
CA GLY A 38 -8.78 -4.10 11.54
C GLY A 38 -8.14 -2.78 11.99
N PRO A 39 -6.99 -2.83 12.67
CA PRO A 39 -6.35 -1.65 13.29
C PRO A 39 -5.91 -0.57 12.30
N ARG A 40 -5.52 -0.94 11.08
CA ARG A 40 -5.14 -0.01 10.01
C ARG A 40 -6.09 -0.14 8.82
N ARG A 41 -6.36 1.00 8.19
CA ARG A 41 -7.12 1.08 6.93
C ARG A 41 -6.15 0.88 5.77
N LEU A 42 -5.90 -0.37 5.40
CA LEU A 42 -4.83 -0.71 4.45
C LEU A 42 -5.03 -0.09 3.07
N TRP A 43 -6.27 0.05 2.61
CA TRP A 43 -6.53 0.67 1.31
C TRP A 43 -6.27 2.18 1.36
N ASP A 44 -6.67 2.85 2.43
CA ASP A 44 -6.40 4.28 2.63
C ASP A 44 -4.88 4.54 2.60
N LEU A 45 -4.08 3.65 3.22
CA LEU A 45 -2.61 3.75 3.16
C LEU A 45 -2.05 3.59 1.74
N VAL A 46 -2.67 2.76 0.90
CA VAL A 46 -2.29 2.61 -0.52
C VAL A 46 -2.65 3.87 -1.31
N GLU A 47 -3.82 4.43 -1.07
CA GLU A 47 -4.27 5.68 -1.71
C GLU A 47 -3.36 6.85 -1.31
N ASP A 48 -3.03 6.98 -0.03
CA ASP A 48 -2.10 7.98 0.49
C ASP A 48 -0.71 7.84 -0.14
N ALA A 49 -0.17 6.61 -0.20
CA ALA A 49 1.11 6.34 -0.83
C ALA A 49 1.10 6.65 -2.33
N HIS A 50 0.01 6.32 -3.04
CA HIS A 50 -0.15 6.63 -4.46
C HIS A 50 -0.29 8.13 -4.72
N SER A 51 -1.02 8.86 -3.87
CA SER A 51 -1.14 10.33 -3.94
C SER A 51 0.23 10.96 -3.77
N TRP A 52 0.95 10.59 -2.71
CA TRP A 52 2.31 11.07 -2.46
C TRP A 52 3.24 10.77 -3.64
N TRP A 53 3.23 9.54 -4.16
CA TRP A 53 4.08 9.15 -5.30
C TRP A 53 3.76 9.97 -6.56
N THR A 54 2.48 10.24 -6.80
CA THR A 54 2.04 11.09 -7.92
C THR A 54 2.50 12.54 -7.74
N ASP A 55 2.35 13.09 -6.53
CA ASP A 55 2.76 14.46 -6.19
C ASP A 55 4.28 14.64 -6.23
N ALA A 56 5.04 13.60 -5.87
CA ALA A 56 6.50 13.54 -6.00
C ALA A 56 7.00 13.39 -7.45
N GLY A 57 6.10 13.41 -8.44
CA GLY A 57 6.47 13.32 -9.85
C GLY A 57 6.74 11.91 -10.34
N LYS A 58 6.18 10.90 -9.67
CA LYS A 58 6.30 9.48 -10.03
C LYS A 58 7.75 8.99 -10.06
N PRO A 59 8.51 9.19 -8.97
CA PRO A 59 9.92 8.84 -8.93
C PRO A 59 10.13 7.35 -9.18
N ASP A 60 11.27 7.03 -9.81
CA ASP A 60 11.73 5.65 -9.97
C ASP A 60 12.44 5.14 -8.70
N TRP A 61 12.75 3.85 -8.68
CA TRP A 61 13.36 3.17 -7.55
C TRP A 61 14.72 3.74 -7.10
N SER A 62 15.47 4.39 -7.99
CA SER A 62 16.77 4.98 -7.66
C SER A 62 16.67 6.21 -6.76
N ALA A 63 15.49 6.82 -6.69
CA ALA A 63 15.21 7.89 -5.73
C ALA A 63 14.92 7.37 -4.32
N PHE A 64 14.92 6.06 -4.10
CA PHE A 64 14.70 5.45 -2.79
C PHE A 64 15.96 4.74 -2.31
N GLY A 65 16.10 4.67 -1.00
CA GLY A 65 17.10 3.82 -0.36
C GLY A 65 16.58 3.25 0.96
N VAL A 66 17.39 2.38 1.55
CA VAL A 66 17.12 1.77 2.84
C VAL A 66 18.35 1.95 3.70
N THR A 67 18.13 2.40 4.93
CA THR A 67 19.13 2.38 5.99
C THR A 67 18.81 1.23 6.93
N VAL A 68 19.81 0.40 7.24
CA VAL A 68 19.68 -0.71 8.18
C VAL A 68 20.76 -0.56 9.24
N THR A 69 20.35 -0.49 10.50
CA THR A 69 21.22 -0.59 11.68
C THR A 69 20.79 -1.79 12.53
N PRO A 70 21.57 -2.20 13.55
CA PRO A 70 21.12 -3.24 14.47
C PRO A 70 19.83 -2.89 15.25
N GLU A 71 19.51 -1.60 15.38
CA GLU A 71 18.38 -1.09 16.17
C GLU A 71 17.18 -0.62 15.33
N ASP A 72 17.38 -0.25 14.07
CA ASP A 72 16.34 0.33 13.23
C ASP A 72 16.53 -0.03 11.75
N GLN A 73 15.41 -0.13 11.05
CA GLN A 73 15.38 -0.33 9.60
C GLN A 73 14.31 0.60 9.01
N HIS A 74 14.71 1.46 8.09
CA HIS A 74 13.79 2.38 7.43
C HIS A 74 14.13 2.60 5.96
N ALA A 75 13.09 2.73 5.15
CA ALA A 75 13.17 3.24 3.79
C ALA A 75 13.09 4.78 3.81
N TRP A 76 13.71 5.41 2.82
CA TRP A 76 13.71 6.87 2.65
C TRP A 76 13.62 7.26 1.18
N TYR A 77 13.11 8.47 0.92
CA TYR A 77 13.07 9.10 -0.39
C TYR A 77 14.15 10.20 -0.52
N GLU A 78 14.84 10.23 -1.66
CA GLU A 78 15.99 11.08 -2.06
C GLU A 78 17.26 10.94 -1.22
N THR A 79 17.16 11.11 0.11
CA THR A 79 18.33 11.05 1.01
C THR A 79 17.97 10.39 2.35
N PRO A 80 18.93 9.81 3.08
CA PRO A 80 18.70 9.21 4.40
C PRO A 80 18.12 10.16 5.46
N ASP A 81 18.37 11.47 5.33
CA ASP A 81 17.93 12.50 6.29
C ASP A 81 16.61 13.18 5.86
N SER A 82 15.90 12.65 4.87
CA SER A 82 14.68 13.27 4.36
C SER A 82 13.50 13.14 5.32
N ALA A 83 12.54 14.06 5.18
CA ALA A 83 11.29 14.01 5.94
C ALA A 83 10.41 12.80 5.57
N HIS A 84 10.63 12.21 4.40
CA HIS A 84 9.88 11.06 3.90
C HIS A 84 10.65 9.79 4.20
N ARG A 85 10.42 9.26 5.42
CA ARG A 85 10.94 7.96 5.86
C ARG A 85 9.82 7.07 6.37
N TRP A 86 10.00 5.76 6.20
CA TRP A 86 9.06 4.74 6.64
C TRP A 86 9.80 3.61 7.35
N SER A 87 9.38 3.28 8.56
CA SER A 87 9.89 2.12 9.30
C SER A 87 9.45 0.82 8.62
N LEU A 88 10.35 -0.16 8.59
CA LEU A 88 10.14 -1.49 8.00
C LEU A 88 9.94 -2.58 9.06
#